data_AF-A0A956S2W5-F1
#
_entry.id   AF-A0A956S2W5-F1
#
_cell.length_a   1.000
_cell.length_b   1.000
_cell.length_c   1.000
_cell.angle_alpha   90.00
_cell.angle_beta   90.00
_cell.angle_gamma   90.00
#
_symmetry.space_group_name_H-M   'P 1'
#
loop_
_entity.id
_entity.type
_entity.pdbx_description
1 polymer ?
#
loop_
_entity_poly.entity_id
_entity_poly.type
_entity_poly.pdbx_seq_one_letter_code
_entity_poly.pdbx_strand_id
1 'polypeptide(L)'
;MDKRASNRQDRLIKERRHDAYRRRTKLQDPTVCTECGALYTTGRWTWQEPPENANKITCPACRRQSEKFPAGVVHLGGGFFYDHREEIMNLVHNVEKLEKNERPMERIMHVEKDNGNTMVTTTGVHVARRIGEALSRAFKGDLSYQYGSEDQSIRVDWQR
;
A
#
# COMPACT_ATOMS: atom_id res chain seq x y z
N MET A 1 13.08 51.35 6.29
CA MET A 1 11.67 50.92 6.14
C MET A 1 11.59 49.93 4.99
N ASP A 2 11.24 48.70 5.34
CA ASP A 2 11.04 47.51 4.51
C ASP A 2 10.21 47.71 3.23
N LYS A 3 10.55 46.94 2.18
CA LYS A 3 9.68 45.86 1.67
C LYS A 3 10.35 44.97 0.61
N ARG A 4 10.76 43.81 1.11
CA ARG A 4 10.79 42.44 0.56
C ARG A 4 10.54 42.22 -0.93
N ALA A 5 11.49 41.46 -1.50
CA ALA A 5 11.41 40.67 -2.71
C ALA A 5 10.19 39.73 -2.76
N SER A 6 9.69 39.48 -3.97
CA SER A 6 8.96 38.25 -4.28
C SER A 6 9.44 37.74 -5.64
N ASN A 7 10.50 36.94 -5.57
CA ASN A 7 11.05 36.15 -6.65
C ASN A 7 9.98 35.18 -7.16
N ARG A 8 9.51 35.38 -8.41
CA ARG A 8 8.66 34.41 -9.12
C ARG A 8 9.56 33.27 -9.59
N GLN A 9 9.84 32.32 -8.70
CA GLN A 9 10.52 31.07 -9.07
C GLN A 9 9.51 29.93 -9.21
N ASP A 10 9.48 29.41 -10.43
CA ASP A 10 9.42 27.98 -10.71
C ASP A 10 8.16 27.23 -10.28
N ARG A 11 7.09 27.42 -11.07
CA ARG A 11 6.19 26.30 -11.37
C ARG A 11 6.92 25.32 -12.28
N LEU A 12 7.86 24.57 -11.72
CA LEU A 12 8.28 23.29 -12.29
C LEU A 12 7.02 22.44 -12.40
N ILE A 13 6.50 22.32 -13.62
CA ILE A 13 5.46 21.36 -13.97
C ILE A 13 6.07 19.99 -13.68
N LYS A 14 5.79 19.45 -12.50
CA LYS A 14 6.16 18.07 -12.16
C LYS A 14 5.51 17.19 -13.21
N GLU A 15 6.32 16.58 -14.08
CA GLU A 15 5.87 15.56 -15.02
C GLU A 15 5.00 14.54 -14.26
N ARG A 16 3.82 14.27 -14.80
CA ARG A 16 2.85 13.32 -14.25
C ARG A 16 3.47 11.92 -14.27
N ARG A 17 4.18 11.55 -13.21
CA ARG A 17 4.67 10.19 -13.02
C ARG A 17 3.47 9.32 -12.69
N HIS A 18 2.91 8.68 -13.72
CA HIS A 18 2.00 7.56 -13.55
C HIS A 18 2.71 6.42 -12.80
N ASP A 19 2.00 5.73 -11.93
CA ASP A 19 2.51 4.65 -11.08
C ASP A 19 3.22 3.62 -11.96
N ALA A 20 4.51 3.40 -11.69
CA ALA A 20 5.38 2.54 -12.50
C ALA A 20 4.85 1.10 -12.59
N TYR A 21 4.01 0.68 -11.64
CA TYR A 21 3.42 -0.66 -11.61
C TYR A 21 2.00 -0.69 -12.18
N ARG A 22 1.37 0.47 -12.43
CA ARG A 22 0.10 0.58 -13.15
C ARG A 22 0.38 0.36 -14.63
N ARG A 23 -0.14 -0.74 -15.17
CA ARG A 23 0.13 -1.09 -16.57
C ARG A 23 -0.60 -0.15 -17.51
N ARG A 24 0.12 0.31 -18.53
CA ARG A 24 -0.39 1.15 -19.62
C ARG A 24 -1.24 0.35 -20.62
N THR A 25 -1.02 -0.96 -20.70
CA THR A 25 -1.72 -1.87 -21.63
C THR A 25 -2.38 -3.01 -20.86
N LYS A 26 -3.58 -3.42 -21.32
CA LYS A 26 -4.32 -4.56 -20.76
C LYS A 26 -3.53 -5.85 -20.99
N LEU A 27 -3.56 -6.75 -20.01
CA LEU A 27 -2.97 -8.08 -20.15
C LEU A 27 -3.80 -8.96 -21.06
N GLN A 28 -3.12 -9.92 -21.69
CA GLN A 28 -3.81 -11.06 -22.28
C GLN A 28 -4.46 -11.89 -21.19
N ASP A 29 -5.70 -12.29 -21.41
CA ASP A 29 -6.47 -13.14 -20.50
C ASP A 29 -6.44 -14.57 -21.07
N PRO A 30 -6.16 -15.61 -20.27
CA PRO A 30 -5.73 -15.61 -18.87
C PRO A 30 -4.23 -15.39 -18.70
N THR A 31 -3.83 -14.82 -17.55
CA THR A 31 -2.41 -14.63 -17.17
C THR A 31 -2.19 -14.96 -15.70
N VAL A 32 -1.22 -15.82 -15.38
CA VAL A 32 -0.85 -16.19 -14.00
C VAL A 32 0.44 -15.50 -13.54
N CYS A 33 0.50 -15.17 -12.25
CA CYS A 33 1.72 -14.73 -11.60
C CYS A 33 2.65 -15.91 -11.29
N THR A 34 3.89 -15.89 -11.78
CA THR A 34 4.89 -16.93 -11.51
C THR A 34 5.35 -17.01 -10.05
N GLU A 35 5.22 -15.91 -9.30
CA GLU A 35 5.73 -15.82 -7.92
C GLU A 35 4.68 -16.22 -6.87
N CYS A 36 3.42 -15.84 -7.07
CA CYS A 36 2.37 -16.05 -6.07
C CYS A 36 1.16 -16.83 -6.60
N GLY A 37 1.14 -17.20 -7.87
CA GLY A 37 0.03 -17.96 -8.47
C GLY A 37 -1.26 -17.19 -8.70
N ALA A 38 -1.34 -15.90 -8.35
CA ALA A 38 -2.54 -15.10 -8.61
C ALA A 38 -2.88 -15.09 -10.10
N LEU A 39 -4.14 -15.31 -10.45
CA LEU A 39 -4.66 -15.36 -11.82
C LEU A 39 -5.28 -14.02 -12.20
N TYR A 40 -4.78 -13.40 -13.25
CA TYR A 40 -5.45 -12.32 -13.95
C TYR A 40 -6.46 -12.90 -14.94
N THR A 41 -7.73 -12.65 -14.68
CA THR A 41 -8.84 -13.00 -15.57
C THR A 41 -9.97 -11.99 -15.43
N THR A 42 -10.76 -11.78 -16.48
CA THR A 42 -11.87 -10.82 -16.56
C THR A 42 -11.48 -9.40 -16.13
N GLY A 43 -10.23 -9.01 -16.39
CA GLY A 43 -9.72 -7.68 -16.08
C GLY A 43 -9.16 -7.49 -14.65
N ARG A 44 -9.19 -8.52 -13.79
CA ARG A 44 -8.80 -8.43 -12.38
C ARG A 44 -7.89 -9.58 -11.94
N TRP A 45 -7.10 -9.37 -10.91
CA TRP A 45 -6.35 -10.43 -10.24
C TRP A 45 -7.24 -11.17 -9.24
N THR A 46 -7.15 -12.50 -9.21
CA THR A 46 -7.91 -13.39 -8.32
C THR A 46 -7.01 -14.52 -7.79
N TRP A 47 -7.50 -15.29 -6.83
CA TRP A 47 -6.86 -16.53 -6.36
C TRP A 47 -7.46 -17.79 -7.00
N GLN A 48 -8.15 -17.65 -8.13
CA GLN A 48 -8.67 -18.80 -8.86
C GLN A 48 -7.52 -19.64 -9.45
N GLU A 49 -7.78 -20.93 -9.63
CA GLU A 49 -6.81 -21.84 -10.23
C GLU A 49 -6.54 -21.44 -11.69
N PRO A 50 -5.26 -21.26 -12.08
CA PRO A 50 -4.91 -20.87 -13.44
C PRO A 50 -5.09 -22.06 -14.40
N PRO A 51 -5.64 -21.85 -15.61
CA PRO A 51 -5.64 -22.89 -16.63
C PRO A 51 -4.21 -23.16 -17.15
N GLU A 52 -3.98 -24.36 -17.68
CA GLU A 52 -2.65 -24.80 -18.15
C GLU A 52 -2.03 -23.86 -19.20
N ASN A 53 -2.85 -23.23 -20.02
CA ASN A 53 -2.44 -22.33 -21.09
C ASN A 53 -2.33 -20.84 -20.66
N ALA A 54 -2.39 -20.53 -19.36
CA ALA A 54 -2.27 -19.16 -18.88
C ALA A 54 -0.89 -18.56 -19.19
N ASN A 55 -0.88 -17.33 -19.69
CA ASN A 55 0.35 -16.57 -19.88
C ASN A 55 1.07 -16.37 -18.54
N LYS A 56 2.40 -16.28 -18.54
CA LYS A 56 3.21 -16.19 -17.33
C LYS A 56 3.89 -14.83 -17.20
N ILE A 57 3.73 -14.19 -16.05
CA ILE A 57 4.37 -12.91 -15.71
C ILE A 57 4.63 -12.81 -14.21
N THR A 58 5.29 -11.75 -13.76
CA THR A 58 5.22 -11.30 -12.35
C THR A 58 4.11 -10.25 -12.18
N CYS A 59 3.24 -10.43 -11.18
CA CYS A 59 2.16 -9.49 -10.89
C CYS A 59 2.69 -8.16 -10.28
N PRO A 60 1.90 -7.07 -10.34
CA PRO A 60 2.29 -5.79 -9.73
C PRO A 60 2.70 -5.88 -8.26
N ALA A 61 1.98 -6.63 -7.43
CA ALA A 61 2.30 -6.77 -6.00
C ALA A 61 3.64 -7.47 -5.77
N CYS A 62 3.91 -8.58 -6.48
CA CYS A 62 5.19 -9.28 -6.37
C CYS A 62 6.36 -8.43 -6.88
N ARG A 63 6.17 -7.65 -7.95
CA ARG A 63 7.21 -6.70 -8.41
C ARG A 63 7.51 -5.62 -7.38
N ARG A 64 6.48 -5.05 -6.73
CA ARG A 64 6.69 -4.08 -5.63
C ARG A 64 7.46 -4.70 -4.47
N GLN A 65 7.15 -5.94 -4.10
CA GLN A 65 7.84 -6.68 -3.05
C GLN A 65 9.32 -6.89 -3.40
N SER A 66 9.64 -7.35 -4.62
CA SER A 66 11.02 -7.59 -5.05
C SER A 66 11.83 -6.29 -5.14
N GLU A 67 11.21 -5.21 -5.62
CA GLU A 67 11.87 -3.92 -5.84
C GLU A 67 11.82 -3.00 -4.60
N LYS A 68 11.21 -3.47 -3.50
CA LYS A 68 11.00 -2.72 -2.25
C LYS A 68 10.37 -1.33 -2.47
N PHE A 69 9.42 -1.24 -3.38
CA PHE A 69 8.74 0.01 -3.74
C PHE A 69 7.27 -0.02 -3.28
N PRO A 70 6.98 0.46 -2.05
CA PRO A 70 5.63 0.37 -1.50
C PRO A 70 4.65 1.33 -2.19
N ALA A 71 3.40 0.90 -2.28
CA ALA A 71 2.29 1.80 -2.59
C ALA A 71 1.72 2.45 -1.32
N GLY A 72 1.81 1.79 -0.17
CA GLY A 72 1.34 2.38 1.08
C GLY A 72 2.34 2.19 2.22
N VAL A 73 2.44 3.19 3.08
CA VAL A 73 3.21 3.15 4.33
C VAL A 73 2.27 3.50 5.48
N VAL A 74 2.26 2.69 6.52
CA VAL A 74 1.49 2.91 7.75
C VAL A 74 2.47 3.02 8.92
N HIS A 75 2.50 4.18 9.57
CA HIS A 75 3.24 4.38 10.81
C HIS A 75 2.31 4.22 12.00
N LEU A 76 2.73 3.35 12.91
CA LEU A 76 2.04 3.04 14.17
C LEU A 76 2.94 3.45 15.32
N GLY A 77 2.41 4.23 16.25
CA GLY A 77 3.19 4.71 17.39
C GLY A 77 2.36 5.26 18.53
N GLY A 78 3.05 5.83 19.52
CA GLY A 78 2.47 6.31 20.77
C GLY A 78 2.57 5.31 21.92
N GLY A 79 2.29 5.79 23.14
CA GLY A 79 2.45 4.98 24.35
C GLY A 79 1.48 3.80 24.40
N PHE A 80 0.22 4.01 24.00
CA PHE A 80 -0.75 2.92 23.93
C PHE A 80 -0.35 1.89 22.87
N PHE A 81 0.19 2.32 21.72
CA PHE A 81 0.72 1.37 20.74
C PHE A 81 1.83 0.49 21.33
N TYR A 82 2.76 1.09 22.08
CA TYR A 82 3.85 0.36 22.71
C TYR A 82 3.34 -0.71 23.68
N ASP A 83 2.39 -0.33 24.53
CA ASP A 83 1.81 -1.23 25.55
C ASP A 83 0.91 -2.33 24.94
N HIS A 84 0.25 -2.05 23.80
CA HIS A 84 -0.71 -2.96 23.14
C HIS A 84 -0.24 -3.48 21.78
N ARG A 85 1.08 -3.52 21.58
CA ARG A 85 1.69 -3.79 20.27
C ARG A 85 1.19 -5.09 19.62
N GLU A 86 1.10 -6.17 20.39
CA GLU A 86 0.70 -7.47 19.87
C GLU A 86 -0.74 -7.47 19.35
N GLU A 87 -1.68 -6.96 20.14
CA GLU A 87 -3.09 -6.87 19.80
C GLU A 87 -3.32 -6.01 18.54
N ILE A 88 -2.62 -4.88 18.46
CA ILE A 88 -2.68 -3.97 17.31
C ILE A 88 -2.13 -4.65 16.06
N MET A 89 -0.98 -5.32 16.16
CA MET A 89 -0.41 -6.04 15.01
C MET A 89 -1.27 -7.22 14.57
N ASN A 90 -1.96 -7.89 15.49
CA ASN A 90 -2.94 -8.92 15.15
C ASN A 90 -4.10 -8.34 14.33
N LEU A 91 -4.63 -7.16 14.70
CA LEU A 91 -5.64 -6.47 13.90
C LEU A 91 -5.11 -6.12 12.49
N VAL A 92 -3.89 -5.58 12.40
CA VAL A 92 -3.22 -5.25 11.13
C VAL A 92 -3.16 -6.47 10.20
N HIS A 93 -2.70 -7.61 10.71
CA HIS A 93 -2.60 -8.85 9.93
C HIS A 93 -3.97 -9.43 9.56
N ASN A 94 -4.97 -9.31 10.44
CA ASN A 94 -6.34 -9.74 10.12
C ASN A 94 -6.96 -8.90 9.00
N VAL A 95 -6.75 -7.59 9.02
CA VAL A 95 -7.19 -6.69 7.93
C VAL A 95 -6.50 -7.08 6.62
N GLU A 96 -5.17 -7.30 6.64
CA GLU A 96 -4.44 -7.72 5.44
C GLU A 96 -4.96 -9.05 4.90
N LYS A 97 -5.21 -10.04 5.75
CA LYS A 97 -5.72 -11.35 5.34
C LYS A 97 -7.06 -11.21 4.61
N LEU A 98 -7.97 -10.40 5.16
CA LEU A 98 -9.28 -10.16 4.54
C LEU A 98 -9.15 -9.44 3.19
N GLU A 99 -8.39 -8.33 3.16
CA GLU A 99 -8.18 -7.57 1.92
C GLU A 99 -7.48 -8.41 0.84
N LYS A 100 -6.43 -9.15 1.22
CA LYS A 100 -5.66 -10.00 0.30
C LYS A 100 -6.51 -11.10 -0.31
N ASN A 101 -7.40 -11.72 0.47
CA ASN A 101 -8.28 -12.79 -0.02
C ASN A 101 -9.21 -12.30 -1.14
N GLU A 102 -9.72 -11.08 -1.03
CA GLU A 102 -10.60 -10.49 -2.05
C GLU A 102 -9.83 -9.80 -3.17
N ARG A 103 -8.69 -9.19 -2.83
CA ARG A 103 -7.89 -8.31 -3.67
C ARG A 103 -6.44 -8.77 -3.62
N PRO A 104 -6.03 -9.70 -4.50
CA PRO A 104 -4.68 -10.25 -4.45
C PRO A 104 -3.56 -9.24 -4.59
N MET A 105 -3.81 -8.00 -5.03
CA MET A 105 -2.78 -6.96 -5.13
C MET A 105 -2.61 -6.12 -3.86
N GLU A 106 -3.50 -6.26 -2.89
CA GLU A 106 -3.53 -5.53 -1.62
C GLU A 106 -2.91 -6.41 -0.53
N ARG A 107 -1.62 -6.21 -0.23
CA ARG A 107 -0.86 -7.05 0.71
C ARG A 107 0.04 -6.20 1.60
N ILE A 108 0.37 -6.71 2.77
CA ILE A 108 1.53 -6.23 3.52
C ILE A 108 2.80 -6.71 2.79
N MET A 109 3.75 -5.80 2.63
CA MET A 109 5.04 -6.04 2.01
C MET A 109 6.11 -6.29 3.06
N HIS A 110 6.19 -5.45 4.09
CA HIS A 110 7.18 -5.57 5.15
C HIS A 110 6.67 -4.89 6.43
N VAL A 111 7.12 -5.37 7.58
CA VAL A 111 6.88 -4.76 8.90
C VAL A 111 8.24 -4.50 9.54
N GLU A 112 8.54 -3.23 9.81
CA GLU A 112 9.78 -2.78 10.42
C GLU A 112 9.48 -2.19 11.80
N LYS A 113 10.28 -2.58 12.80
CA LYS A 113 10.18 -2.06 14.17
C LYS A 113 11.24 -0.98 14.34
N ASP A 114 10.87 0.18 14.86
CA ASP A 114 11.79 1.30 15.10
C ASP A 114 11.45 1.98 16.42
N ASN A 115 12.35 1.88 17.41
CA ASN A 115 12.31 2.65 18.66
C ASN A 115 10.92 2.81 19.30
N GLY A 116 10.21 1.69 19.50
CA GLY A 116 8.87 1.67 20.10
C GLY A 116 7.71 1.90 19.12
N ASN A 117 8.00 2.31 17.89
CA ASN A 117 7.06 2.43 16.79
C ASN A 117 7.14 1.23 15.84
N THR A 118 6.20 1.14 14.90
CA THR A 118 6.24 0.15 13.82
C THR A 118 5.82 0.80 12.51
N MET A 119 6.59 0.53 11.45
CA MET A 119 6.28 0.90 10.09
C MET A 119 5.83 -0.33 9.32
N VAL A 120 4.62 -0.29 8.75
CA VAL A 120 4.08 -1.34 7.88
C VAL A 120 4.04 -0.81 6.47
N THR A 121 4.69 -1.49 5.55
CA THR A 121 4.65 -1.15 4.12
C THR A 121 3.74 -2.11 3.38
N THR A 122 3.10 -1.64 2.30
CA THR A 122 2.05 -2.37 1.60
C THR A 122 2.17 -2.22 0.09
N THR A 123 1.70 -3.23 -0.64
CA THR A 123 1.72 -3.26 -2.12
C THR A 123 0.57 -2.49 -2.75
N GLY A 124 -0.42 -2.05 -1.97
CA GLY A 124 -1.60 -1.34 -2.44
C GLY A 124 -2.08 -0.28 -1.44
N VAL A 125 -2.71 0.77 -1.97
CA VAL A 125 -3.18 1.93 -1.20
C VAL A 125 -4.39 1.56 -0.33
N HIS A 126 -5.22 0.62 -0.78
CA HIS A 126 -6.45 0.28 -0.09
C HIS A 126 -6.19 -0.48 1.22
N VAL A 127 -5.28 -1.44 1.25
CA VAL A 127 -4.95 -2.16 2.49
C VAL A 127 -4.36 -1.22 3.53
N ALA A 128 -3.47 -0.29 3.15
CA ALA A 128 -2.92 0.71 4.08
C ALA A 128 -4.01 1.58 4.70
N ARG A 129 -4.92 2.10 3.86
CA ARG A 129 -6.07 2.88 4.34
C ARG A 129 -6.96 2.06 5.28
N ARG A 130 -7.30 0.84 4.90
CA ARG A 130 -8.17 -0.07 5.67
C ARG A 130 -7.57 -0.43 7.02
N ILE A 131 -6.25 -0.60 7.10
CA ILE A 131 -5.52 -0.74 8.36
C ILE A 131 -5.76 0.47 9.26
N GLY A 132 -5.49 1.69 8.77
CA GLY A 132 -5.68 2.92 9.55
C GLY A 132 -7.12 3.11 10.04
N GLU A 133 -8.10 2.86 9.17
CA GLU A 133 -9.51 2.95 9.54
C GLU A 133 -9.89 1.89 10.60
N ALA A 134 -9.37 0.66 10.50
CA ALA A 134 -9.63 -0.39 11.48
C ALA A 134 -9.06 -0.03 12.85
N LEU A 135 -7.84 0.52 12.89
CA LEU A 135 -7.20 0.98 14.12
C LEU A 135 -7.99 2.07 14.80
N SER A 136 -8.38 3.11 14.07
CA SER A 136 -9.18 4.20 14.63
C SER A 136 -10.56 3.73 15.12
N ARG A 137 -11.20 2.78 14.41
CA ARG A 137 -12.45 2.18 14.86
C ARG A 137 -12.29 1.39 16.17
N ALA A 138 -11.29 0.51 16.24
CA ALA A 138 -11.08 -0.41 17.37
C ALA A 138 -10.47 0.28 18.60
N PHE A 139 -9.48 1.14 18.40
CA PHE A 139 -8.64 1.67 19.46
C PHE A 139 -8.72 3.20 19.62
N LYS A 140 -9.46 3.91 18.76
CA LYS A 140 -9.46 5.39 18.70
C LYS A 140 -8.07 5.92 18.37
N GLY A 141 -7.70 7.10 18.85
CA GLY A 141 -6.41 7.74 18.56
C GLY A 141 -6.46 8.65 17.33
N ASP A 142 -5.33 9.32 17.10
CA ASP A 142 -5.17 10.27 16.01
C ASP A 142 -4.80 9.54 14.73
N LEU A 143 -5.58 9.76 13.67
CA LEU A 143 -5.38 9.15 12.36
C LEU A 143 -5.27 10.23 11.30
N SER A 144 -4.24 10.16 10.47
CA SER A 144 -4.06 11.06 9.34
C SER A 144 -3.65 10.31 8.06
N TYR A 145 -3.97 10.93 6.92
CA TYR A 145 -3.66 10.41 5.59
C TYR A 145 -2.95 11.47 4.76
N GLN A 146 -1.90 11.05 4.06
CA GLN A 146 -1.25 11.85 3.03
C GLN A 146 -1.20 11.02 1.76
N TYR A 147 -1.82 11.53 0.69
CA TYR A 147 -1.79 10.87 -0.60
C TYR A 147 -0.67 11.44 -1.48
N GLY A 148 0.04 10.56 -2.16
CA GLY A 148 0.98 10.94 -3.21
C GLY A 148 0.25 11.42 -4.47
N SER A 149 1.03 11.84 -5.47
CA SER A 149 0.46 12.27 -6.76
C SER A 149 -0.44 11.20 -7.38
N GLU A 150 -1.60 11.63 -7.89
CA GLU A 150 -2.61 10.77 -8.52
C GLU A 150 -3.12 9.61 -7.64
N ASP A 151 -3.08 9.75 -6.31
CA ASP A 151 -3.50 8.74 -5.32
C ASP A 151 -2.78 7.39 -5.46
N GLN A 152 -1.58 7.42 -6.04
CA GLN A 152 -0.78 6.22 -6.32
C GLN A 152 0.00 5.71 -5.12
N SER A 153 0.19 6.57 -4.13
CA SER A 153 0.74 6.19 -2.85
C SER A 153 -0.03 6.81 -1.70
N ILE A 154 0.07 6.19 -0.54
CA ILE A 154 -0.52 6.67 0.70
C ILE A 154 0.48 6.54 1.85
N ARG A 155 0.53 7.58 2.68
CA ARG A 155 1.06 7.51 4.03
C ARG A 155 -0.09 7.60 5.01
N VAL A 156 -0.13 6.67 5.94
CA VAL A 156 -1.10 6.61 7.03
C VAL A 156 -0.30 6.74 8.31
N ASP A 157 -0.63 7.71 9.14
CA ASP A 157 -0.02 7.87 10.46
C ASP A 157 -1.12 7.69 11.50
N TRP A 158 -0.95 6.70 12.38
CA TRP A 158 -1.84 6.44 13.50
C TRP A 158 -1.06 6.45 14.81
N GLN A 159 -1.52 7.25 15.78
CA GLN A 159 -0.89 7.35 17.09
C GLN A 159 -1.90 7.29 18.23
N ARG A 160 -1.51 6.58 19.28
CA ARG A 160 -2.22 6.56 20.57
C ARG A 160 -1.29 6.19 21.71
#